data_AF-A0ABD2J0N6-F1
#
_entry.id   AF-A0ABD2J0N6-F1
#
_cell.length_a   1.000
_cell.length_b   1.000
_cell.length_c   1.000
_cell.angle_alpha   90.00
_cell.angle_beta   90.00
_cell.angle_gamma   90.00
#
_symmetry.space_group_name_H-M   'P 1'
#
loop_
_entity.id
_entity.type
_entity.pdbx_description
1 polymer ?
#
loop_
_entity_poly.entity_id
_entity_poly.type
_entity_poly.pdbx_seq_one_letter_code
_entity_poly.pdbx_strand_id
1 'polypeptide(L)'
;MAFRLTIYTLIFIAANSAVYGQNNSSNSTAAGGGPSSAQNGISTMFLLKCHGVLMTLAWLLLAPCAILYNLEWSSIHSLFGFIAFLLTIFQPISALFRCHPDSSARVVFNGLHAFTGYIGWLCALISICIACVHFGLFANTSAATVLIIVFLVLLGIVALIMQIVAIQKGHQQQQEQHGTGCIGQSQLFVILALICCAIAVSISLLIIFA
;
A
#
# COMPACT_ATOMS: atom_id res chain seq x y z
N MET A 1 -7.81 17.37 -16.16
CA MET A 1 -6.55 17.54 -16.94
C MET A 1 -5.39 16.72 -16.37
N ALA A 2 -5.19 16.66 -15.05
CA ALA A 2 -4.08 15.92 -14.42
C ALA A 2 -4.04 14.40 -14.71
N PHE A 3 -5.19 13.73 -14.78
CA PHE A 3 -5.26 12.27 -15.05
C PHE A 3 -4.76 11.88 -16.46
N ARG A 4 -4.85 12.79 -17.43
CA ARG A 4 -4.31 12.56 -18.78
C ARG A 4 -2.78 12.68 -18.79
N LEU A 5 -2.21 13.61 -18.02
CA LEU A 5 -0.75 13.72 -17.89
C LEU A 5 -0.12 12.46 -17.27
N THR A 6 -0.74 11.89 -16.23
CA THR A 6 -0.18 10.70 -15.55
C THR A 6 -0.10 9.47 -16.44
N ILE A 7 -1.11 9.26 -17.31
CA ILE A 7 -1.10 8.14 -18.28
C ILE A 7 -0.03 8.37 -19.36
N TYR A 8 0.13 9.60 -19.86
CA TYR A 8 1.20 9.89 -20.83
C TYR A 8 2.60 9.72 -20.22
N THR A 9 2.79 10.04 -18.93
CA THR A 9 4.08 9.83 -18.24
C THR A 9 4.37 8.35 -18.02
N LEU A 10 3.39 7.53 -17.66
CA LEU A 10 3.57 6.08 -17.49
C LEU A 10 3.84 5.36 -18.83
N ILE A 11 3.18 5.79 -19.91
CA ILE A 11 3.45 5.29 -21.27
C ILE A 11 4.86 5.72 -21.73
N PHE A 12 5.29 6.94 -21.42
CA PHE A 12 6.64 7.42 -21.75
C PHE A 12 7.73 6.65 -20.97
N ILE A 13 7.49 6.33 -19.70
CA ILE A 13 8.42 5.51 -18.89
C ILE A 13 8.48 4.07 -19.41
N ALA A 14 7.35 3.45 -19.75
CA ALA A 14 7.31 2.11 -20.32
C ALA A 14 7.95 2.03 -21.72
N ALA A 15 7.75 3.04 -22.57
CA ALA A 15 8.35 3.10 -23.90
C ALA A 15 9.88 3.25 -23.86
N ASN A 16 10.42 4.06 -22.95
CA ASN A 16 11.87 4.20 -22.78
C ASN A 16 12.52 2.94 -22.17
N SER A 17 11.77 2.18 -21.37
CA SER A 17 12.23 0.90 -20.81
C SER A 17 12.32 -0.21 -21.87
N ALA A 18 11.44 -0.20 -22.87
CA ALA A 18 11.44 -1.19 -23.95
C ALA A 18 12.52 -0.93 -25.02
N VAL A 19 12.82 0.34 -25.31
CA VAL A 19 13.85 0.72 -26.29
C VAL A 19 15.27 0.40 -25.81
N TYR A 20 15.51 0.40 -24.49
CA TYR A 20 16.84 0.09 -23.93
C TYR A 20 17.15 -1.41 -23.84
N GLY A 21 16.17 -2.29 -24.06
CA GLY A 21 16.33 -3.75 -23.99
C GLY A 21 16.84 -4.42 -25.27
N GLN A 22 16.89 -3.71 -26.41
CA GLN A 22 17.18 -4.32 -27.72
C GLN A 22 18.62 -4.15 -28.24
N ASN A 23 19.47 -3.32 -27.64
CA ASN A 23 20.78 -2.99 -28.22
C ASN A 23 21.96 -3.89 -27.78
N ASN A 24 21.70 -5.09 -27.25
CA ASN A 24 22.77 -5.97 -26.76
C ASN A 24 22.77 -7.36 -27.39
N SER A 25 22.54 -7.44 -28.69
CA SER A 25 22.88 -8.64 -29.46
C SER A 25 23.61 -8.30 -30.75
N SER A 26 24.83 -8.86 -30.83
CA SER A 26 25.66 -9.11 -32.02
C SER A 26 26.16 -7.89 -32.82
N ASN A 27 27.48 -7.63 -32.77
CA ASN A 27 28.36 -8.06 -33.87
C ASN A 27 29.84 -8.05 -33.45
N SER A 28 30.53 -9.16 -33.73
CA SER A 28 31.95 -9.37 -33.51
C SER A 28 32.67 -9.18 -34.84
N THR A 29 33.54 -8.17 -34.99
CA THR A 29 34.75 -8.25 -35.83
C THR A 29 35.69 -7.06 -35.68
N ALA A 30 36.96 -7.41 -35.42
CA ALA A 30 38.21 -6.81 -35.89
C ALA A 30 38.73 -5.44 -35.38
N ALA A 31 39.88 -5.56 -34.71
CA ALA A 31 41.14 -4.81 -34.89
C ALA A 31 41.31 -3.40 -34.28
N GLY A 32 42.39 -3.25 -33.50
CA GLY A 32 43.11 -1.97 -33.31
C GLY A 32 43.45 -1.64 -31.86
N GLY A 33 44.76 -1.54 -31.56
CA GLY A 33 45.32 -1.38 -30.22
C GLY A 33 45.05 -0.06 -29.48
N GLY A 34 45.19 -0.12 -28.15
CA GLY A 34 45.29 1.02 -27.24
C GLY A 34 44.99 0.63 -25.78
N PRO A 35 45.90 0.81 -24.81
CA PRO A 35 45.62 0.49 -23.41
C PRO A 35 45.14 1.76 -22.68
N SER A 36 43.85 1.91 -22.42
CA SER A 36 43.35 2.74 -21.32
C SER A 36 41.83 2.73 -21.24
N SER A 37 41.32 2.81 -20.01
CA SER A 37 39.93 3.12 -19.61
C SER A 37 38.93 1.97 -19.40
N ALA A 38 39.39 0.86 -18.82
CA ALA A 38 38.52 -0.16 -18.22
C ALA A 38 37.95 0.21 -16.82
N GLN A 39 37.59 1.48 -16.57
CA GLN A 39 37.09 1.93 -15.26
C GLN A 39 35.74 2.69 -15.24
N ASN A 40 35.07 2.89 -16.38
CA ASN A 40 33.88 3.77 -16.45
C ASN A 40 32.52 3.08 -16.71
N GLY A 41 32.48 1.74 -16.86
CA GLY A 41 31.23 1.00 -17.12
C GLY A 41 30.43 0.62 -15.87
N ILE A 42 31.11 0.44 -14.72
CA ILE A 42 30.47 0.08 -13.45
C ILE A 42 29.81 1.31 -12.81
N SER A 43 30.41 2.49 -13.00
CA SER A 43 29.91 3.76 -12.44
C SER A 43 28.61 4.22 -13.09
N THR A 44 28.45 4.06 -14.41
CA THR A 44 27.25 4.55 -15.13
C THR A 44 26.00 3.73 -14.82
N MET A 45 26.08 2.39 -14.78
CA MET A 45 24.95 1.53 -14.38
C MET A 45 24.57 1.70 -12.90
N PHE A 46 25.57 1.81 -12.01
CA PHE A 46 25.33 2.07 -10.60
C PHE A 46 24.73 3.46 -10.37
N LEU A 47 25.25 4.48 -11.06
CA LEU A 47 24.77 5.86 -10.98
C LEU A 47 23.35 6.00 -11.54
N LEU A 48 23.00 5.29 -12.62
CA LEU A 48 21.63 5.29 -13.14
C LEU A 48 20.64 4.63 -12.16
N LYS A 49 21.05 3.53 -11.51
CA LYS A 49 20.26 2.87 -10.46
C LYS A 49 20.11 3.75 -9.22
N CYS A 50 21.19 4.36 -8.74
CA CYS A 50 21.16 5.32 -7.64
C CYS A 50 20.31 6.54 -7.99
N HIS A 51 20.41 7.07 -9.21
CA HIS A 51 19.61 8.19 -9.68
C HIS A 51 18.11 7.86 -9.71
N GLY A 52 17.73 6.68 -10.22
CA GLY A 52 16.34 6.21 -10.20
C GLY A 52 15.79 6.01 -8.79
N VAL A 53 16.60 5.45 -7.89
CA VAL A 53 16.24 5.27 -6.47
C VAL A 53 16.09 6.63 -5.78
N LEU A 54 17.03 7.56 -5.98
CA LEU A 54 16.97 8.91 -5.40
C LEU A 54 15.79 9.72 -5.95
N MET A 55 15.45 9.59 -7.23
CA MET A 55 14.24 10.20 -7.80
C MET A 55 12.98 9.59 -7.18
N THR A 56 12.90 8.27 -7.04
CA THR A 56 11.74 7.63 -6.42
C THR A 56 11.57 8.05 -4.96
N LEU A 57 12.67 8.13 -4.20
CA LEU A 57 12.67 8.63 -2.82
C LEU A 57 12.30 10.11 -2.74
N ALA A 58 12.78 10.92 -3.68
CA ALA A 58 12.40 12.34 -3.76
C ALA A 58 10.91 12.49 -4.05
N TRP A 59 10.33 11.69 -4.94
CA TRP A 59 8.89 11.70 -5.20
C TRP A 59 8.07 11.18 -4.02
N LEU A 60 8.56 10.15 -3.33
CA LEU A 60 7.95 9.61 -2.10
C LEU A 60 8.01 10.60 -0.93
N LEU A 61 8.97 11.53 -0.90
CA LEU A 61 9.11 12.51 0.17
C LEU A 61 8.47 13.86 -0.17
N LEU A 62 8.69 14.38 -1.38
CA LEU A 62 8.16 15.67 -1.80
C LEU A 62 6.66 15.63 -2.10
N ALA A 63 6.12 14.57 -2.70
CA ALA A 63 4.70 14.55 -3.02
C ALA A 63 3.84 14.57 -1.74
N PRO A 64 4.12 13.77 -0.69
CA PRO A 64 3.41 13.90 0.58
C PRO A 64 3.63 15.24 1.26
N CYS A 65 4.86 15.79 1.26
CA CYS A 65 5.13 17.12 1.84
C CYS A 65 4.37 18.24 1.11
N ALA A 66 4.32 18.23 -0.21
CA ALA A 66 3.58 19.22 -1.00
C ALA A 66 2.07 19.12 -0.77
N ILE A 67 1.56 17.90 -0.60
CA ILE A 67 0.17 17.64 -0.25
C ILE A 67 -0.14 18.13 1.19
N LEU A 68 0.78 17.97 2.15
CA LEU A 68 0.60 18.43 3.53
C LEU A 68 0.54 19.95 3.69
N TYR A 69 1.12 20.71 2.76
CA TYR A 69 1.06 22.19 2.78
C TYR A 69 -0.31 22.77 2.42
N ASN A 70 -1.19 21.98 1.77
CA ASN A 70 -2.55 22.37 1.46
C ASN A 70 -3.53 21.45 2.20
N LEU A 71 -4.32 22.00 3.13
CA LEU A 71 -5.30 21.22 3.91
C LEU A 71 -6.69 21.15 3.26
N GLU A 72 -6.80 21.47 1.98
CA GLU A 72 -8.03 21.24 1.22
C GLU A 72 -8.36 19.75 1.10
N TRP A 73 -9.65 19.43 1.04
CA TRP A 73 -10.16 18.07 0.90
C TRP A 73 -9.52 17.30 -0.26
N SER A 74 -9.23 17.98 -1.37
CA SER A 74 -8.55 17.41 -2.54
C SER A 74 -7.14 16.89 -2.22
N SER A 75 -6.43 17.65 -1.40
CA SER A 75 -5.07 17.33 -0.96
C SER A 75 -5.10 16.15 0.01
N ILE A 76 -5.96 16.22 1.04
CA ILE A 76 -6.13 15.16 2.04
C ILE A 76 -6.53 13.84 1.37
N HIS A 77 -7.50 13.85 0.46
CA HIS A 77 -7.89 12.68 -0.33
C HIS A 77 -6.70 12.04 -1.06
N SER A 78 -5.90 12.88 -1.73
CA SER A 78 -4.74 12.44 -2.50
C SER A 78 -3.65 11.85 -1.61
N LEU A 79 -3.42 12.43 -0.42
CA LEU A 79 -2.47 11.90 0.58
C LEU A 79 -2.84 10.49 1.00
N PHE A 80 -4.07 10.33 1.50
CA PHE A 80 -4.55 9.08 2.06
C PHE A 80 -4.68 8.01 0.96
N GLY A 81 -5.13 8.39 -0.24
CA GLY A 81 -5.18 7.49 -1.39
C GLY A 81 -3.80 7.01 -1.82
N PHE A 82 -2.80 7.88 -1.81
CA PHE A 82 -1.43 7.52 -2.16
C PHE A 82 -0.78 6.61 -1.11
N ILE A 83 -0.93 6.91 0.18
CA ILE A 83 -0.43 6.05 1.27
C ILE A 83 -1.07 4.66 1.18
N ALA A 84 -2.39 4.59 0.99
CA ALA A 84 -3.11 3.33 0.81
C ALA A 84 -2.58 2.53 -0.37
N PHE A 85 -2.33 3.18 -1.51
CA PHE A 85 -1.76 2.54 -2.69
C PHE A 85 -0.37 1.93 -2.42
N LEU A 86 0.54 2.69 -1.79
CA LEU A 86 1.88 2.19 -1.45
C LEU A 86 1.82 1.00 -0.51
N LEU A 87 1.00 1.07 0.54
CA LEU A 87 0.83 -0.04 1.48
C LEU A 87 0.20 -1.27 0.81
N THR A 88 -0.73 -1.06 -0.12
CA THR A 88 -1.36 -2.16 -0.89
C THR A 88 -0.35 -2.90 -1.76
N ILE A 89 0.62 -2.20 -2.37
CA ILE A 89 1.71 -2.84 -3.14
C ILE A 89 2.74 -3.49 -2.20
N PHE A 90 3.03 -2.84 -1.07
CA PHE A 90 3.99 -3.37 -0.10
C PHE A 90 3.51 -4.70 0.50
N GLN A 91 2.20 -4.87 0.71
CA GLN A 91 1.60 -6.08 1.29
C GLN A 91 2.02 -7.39 0.59
N PRO A 92 1.78 -7.60 -0.72
CA PRO A 92 2.20 -8.83 -1.40
C PRO A 92 3.72 -8.98 -1.47
N ILE A 93 4.47 -7.89 -1.66
CA ILE A 93 5.95 -7.94 -1.67
C ILE A 93 6.46 -8.42 -0.32
N SER A 94 5.95 -7.87 0.79
CA SER A 94 6.31 -8.32 2.14
C SER A 94 5.96 -9.80 2.35
N ALA A 95 4.80 -10.25 1.83
CA ALA A 95 4.35 -11.63 1.94
C ALA A 95 5.23 -12.63 1.19
N LEU A 96 5.90 -12.21 0.11
CA LEU A 96 6.89 -13.05 -0.59
C LEU A 96 8.13 -13.31 0.28
N PHE A 97 8.50 -12.36 1.13
CA PHE A 97 9.62 -12.49 2.06
C PHE A 97 9.19 -13.06 3.43
N ARG A 98 8.03 -13.73 3.51
CA ARG A 98 7.58 -14.35 4.75
C ARG A 98 8.60 -15.39 5.23
N CYS A 99 8.82 -15.42 6.54
CA CYS A 99 9.67 -16.43 7.17
C CYS A 99 9.00 -17.82 7.22
N HIS A 100 9.80 -18.85 7.50
CA HIS A 100 9.33 -20.22 7.64
C HIS A 100 8.27 -20.36 8.76
N PRO A 101 7.29 -21.28 8.64
CA PRO A 101 6.21 -21.45 9.58
C PRO A 101 6.61 -21.63 11.06
N ASP A 102 7.74 -22.28 11.32
CA ASP A 102 8.22 -22.61 12.67
C ASP A 102 9.23 -21.58 13.23
N SER A 103 9.47 -20.49 12.51
CA SER A 103 10.38 -19.44 12.96
C SER A 103 9.70 -18.49 13.96
N SER A 104 10.41 -18.12 15.04
CA SER A 104 9.96 -17.10 15.99
C SER A 104 9.75 -15.72 15.33
N ALA A 105 10.47 -15.43 14.22
CA ALA A 105 10.29 -14.21 13.43
C ALA A 105 8.90 -14.10 12.79
N ARG A 106 8.14 -15.20 12.72
CA ARG A 106 6.79 -15.24 12.15
C ARG A 106 5.79 -14.41 12.93
N VAL A 107 5.98 -14.31 14.23
CA VAL A 107 5.16 -13.47 15.10
C VAL A 107 5.29 -12.01 14.70
N VAL A 108 6.53 -11.55 14.52
CA VAL A 108 6.85 -10.18 14.11
C VAL A 108 6.37 -9.92 12.68
N PHE A 109 6.61 -10.85 11.75
CA PHE A 109 6.13 -10.74 10.38
C PHE A 109 4.61 -10.59 10.32
N ASN A 110 3.86 -11.47 11.00
CA ASN A 110 2.40 -11.40 11.05
C ASN A 110 1.93 -10.08 11.69
N GLY A 111 2.63 -9.63 12.73
CA GLY A 111 2.39 -8.34 13.38
C GLY A 111 2.48 -7.16 12.42
N LEU A 112 3.62 -7.04 11.75
CA LEU A 112 3.89 -5.96 10.80
C LEU A 112 2.97 -6.03 9.56
N HIS A 113 2.71 -7.24 9.06
CA HIS A 113 1.82 -7.46 7.93
C HIS A 113 0.37 -7.06 8.27
N ALA A 114 -0.12 -7.44 9.45
CA ALA A 114 -1.43 -7.02 9.93
C ALA A 114 -1.50 -5.50 10.14
N PHE A 115 -0.50 -4.92 10.81
CA PHE A 115 -0.44 -3.49 11.09
C PHE A 115 -0.48 -2.65 9.81
N THR A 116 0.41 -2.93 8.85
CA THR A 116 0.45 -2.20 7.58
C THR A 116 -0.84 -2.39 6.78
N GLY A 117 -1.51 -3.54 6.91
CA GLY A 117 -2.80 -3.81 6.29
C GLY A 117 -3.91 -2.93 6.85
N TYR A 118 -4.02 -2.84 8.18
CA TYR A 118 -5.02 -1.99 8.82
C TYR A 118 -4.82 -0.50 8.53
N ILE A 119 -3.57 -0.02 8.52
CA ILE A 119 -3.28 1.37 8.15
C ILE A 119 -3.65 1.63 6.69
N GLY A 120 -3.24 0.76 5.76
CA GLY A 120 -3.56 0.91 4.34
C GLY A 120 -5.07 0.92 4.08
N TRP A 121 -5.80 0.02 4.74
CA TRP A 121 -7.25 -0.04 4.68
C TRP A 121 -7.92 1.22 5.24
N LEU A 122 -7.48 1.71 6.40
CA LEU A 122 -8.03 2.94 7.00
C LEU A 122 -7.78 4.16 6.09
N CYS A 123 -6.58 4.28 5.53
CA CYS A 123 -6.26 5.35 4.58
C CYS A 123 -7.13 5.28 3.32
N ALA A 124 -7.37 4.09 2.77
CA ALA A 124 -8.26 3.91 1.63
C ALA A 124 -9.69 4.35 1.96
N LEU A 125 -10.18 3.97 3.15
CA LEU A 125 -11.52 4.32 3.59
C LEU A 125 -11.73 5.83 3.71
N ILE A 126 -10.76 6.53 4.34
CA ILE A 126 -10.76 7.99 4.47
C ILE A 126 -10.79 8.64 3.08
N SER A 127 -9.93 8.19 2.16
CA SER A 127 -9.85 8.72 0.80
C SER A 127 -11.18 8.58 0.05
N ILE A 128 -11.83 7.41 0.14
CA ILE A 128 -13.14 7.17 -0.50
C ILE A 128 -14.23 8.05 0.11
N CYS A 129 -14.30 8.17 1.45
CA CYS A 129 -15.31 9.00 2.11
C CYS A 129 -15.20 10.46 1.66
N ILE A 130 -13.97 11.00 1.61
CA ILE A 130 -13.72 12.38 1.15
C ILE A 130 -14.18 12.57 -0.29
N ALA A 131 -13.86 11.62 -1.19
CA ALA A 131 -14.28 11.71 -2.58
C ALA A 131 -15.80 11.74 -2.71
N CYS A 132 -16.50 10.85 -2.03
CA CYS A 132 -17.97 10.74 -2.07
C CYS A 132 -18.70 11.98 -1.57
N VAL A 133 -18.16 12.64 -0.54
CA VAL A 133 -18.87 13.73 0.16
C VAL A 133 -18.44 15.10 -0.35
N HIS A 134 -17.14 15.34 -0.57
CA HIS A 134 -16.62 16.70 -0.74
C HIS A 134 -16.30 17.10 -2.19
N PHE A 135 -16.23 16.16 -3.14
CA PHE A 135 -15.76 16.48 -4.48
C PHE A 135 -16.86 16.92 -5.46
N GLY A 136 -18.15 16.64 -5.17
CA GLY A 136 -19.25 16.99 -6.07
C GLY A 136 -19.12 16.41 -7.49
N LEU A 137 -18.25 15.41 -7.68
CA LEU A 137 -17.94 14.80 -8.98
C LEU A 137 -18.98 13.74 -9.41
N PHE A 138 -19.85 13.35 -8.49
CA PHE A 138 -20.87 12.34 -8.75
C PHE A 138 -22.10 12.97 -9.37
N ALA A 139 -22.69 12.31 -10.37
CA ALA A 139 -23.91 12.75 -11.02
C ALA A 139 -25.07 12.97 -10.03
N ASN A 140 -25.07 12.22 -8.92
CA ASN A 140 -25.97 12.41 -7.79
C ASN A 140 -25.20 12.20 -6.49
N THR A 141 -24.85 13.30 -5.82
CA THR A 141 -24.10 13.27 -4.55
C THR A 141 -24.86 12.54 -3.45
N SER A 142 -26.17 12.70 -3.34
CA SER A 142 -26.99 11.99 -2.35
C SER A 142 -26.93 10.47 -2.55
N ALA A 143 -26.99 10.01 -3.80
CA ALA A 143 -26.83 8.60 -4.12
C ALA A 143 -25.42 8.09 -3.79
N ALA A 144 -24.37 8.89 -4.05
CA ALA A 144 -22.99 8.55 -3.68
C ALA A 144 -22.83 8.43 -2.15
N THR A 145 -23.43 9.34 -1.37
CA THR A 145 -23.45 9.27 0.10
C THR A 145 -24.18 8.02 0.60
N VAL A 146 -25.32 7.68 0.00
CA VAL A 146 -26.05 6.44 0.36
C VAL A 146 -25.21 5.20 0.03
N LEU A 147 -24.56 5.16 -1.14
CA LEU A 147 -23.73 4.04 -1.54
C LEU A 147 -22.51 3.85 -0.61
N ILE A 148 -21.87 4.93 -0.15
CA ILE A 148 -20.76 4.79 0.81
C ILE A 148 -21.26 4.30 2.17
N ILE A 149 -22.44 4.73 2.63
CA ILE A 149 -23.05 4.20 3.87
C ILE A 149 -23.34 2.69 3.73
N VAL A 150 -23.93 2.27 2.61
CA VAL A 150 -24.19 0.84 2.35
C VAL A 150 -22.88 0.04 2.32
N PHE A 151 -21.85 0.57 1.65
CA PHE A 151 -20.52 -0.05 1.64
C PHE A 151 -19.93 -0.19 3.06
N LEU A 152 -20.03 0.84 3.90
CA LEU A 152 -19.57 0.78 5.30
C LEU A 152 -20.30 -0.28 6.11
N VAL A 153 -21.62 -0.41 5.94
CA VAL A 153 -22.41 -1.47 6.61
C VAL A 153 -21.95 -2.85 6.17
N LEU A 154 -21.82 -3.08 4.86
CA LEU A 154 -21.36 -4.37 4.32
C LEU A 154 -19.94 -4.70 4.81
N LEU A 155 -19.05 -3.71 4.82
CA LEU A 155 -17.69 -3.85 5.32
C LEU A 155 -17.66 -4.21 6.81
N GLY A 156 -18.51 -3.58 7.62
CA GLY A 156 -18.69 -3.91 9.04
C GLY A 156 -19.20 -5.34 9.26
N ILE A 157 -20.16 -5.80 8.45
CA ILE A 157 -20.67 -7.18 8.49
C ILE A 157 -19.57 -8.18 8.15
N VAL A 158 -18.82 -7.94 7.07
CA VAL A 158 -17.69 -8.83 6.68
C VAL A 158 -16.64 -8.87 7.78
N ALA A 159 -16.27 -7.72 8.35
CA ALA A 159 -15.32 -7.65 9.45
C ALA A 159 -15.83 -8.46 10.66
N LEU A 160 -17.11 -8.30 11.03
CA LEU A 160 -17.72 -9.05 12.12
C LEU A 160 -17.66 -10.57 11.88
N ILE A 161 -18.01 -11.02 10.68
CA ILE A 161 -17.95 -12.45 10.31
C ILE A 161 -16.52 -12.98 10.42
N MET A 162 -15.54 -12.24 9.91
CA MET A 162 -14.12 -12.64 9.98
C MET A 162 -13.65 -12.78 11.43
N GLN A 163 -14.12 -11.92 12.33
CA GLN A 163 -13.80 -11.99 13.76
C GLN A 163 -14.45 -13.18 14.44
N ILE A 164 -15.73 -13.47 14.13
CA ILE A 164 -16.42 -14.66 14.64
C ILE A 164 -15.65 -15.93 14.24
N VAL A 165 -15.24 -16.03 12.98
CA VAL A 165 -14.45 -17.16 12.48
C VAL A 165 -13.09 -17.23 13.18
N ALA A 166 -12.43 -16.09 13.43
CA ALA A 166 -11.15 -16.05 14.14
C ALA A 166 -11.27 -16.54 15.59
N ILE A 167 -12.33 -16.13 16.31
CA ILE A 167 -12.61 -16.56 17.69
C ILE A 167 -12.90 -18.07 17.73
N GLN A 168 -13.72 -18.58 16.80
CA GLN A 168 -14.03 -20.01 16.71
C GLN A 168 -12.77 -20.85 16.50
N LYS A 169 -11.87 -20.42 15.60
CA LYS A 169 -10.56 -21.08 15.40
C LYS A 169 -9.68 -21.01 16.64
N GLY A 170 -9.70 -19.89 17.36
CA GLY A 170 -8.96 -19.73 18.62
C GLY A 170 -9.43 -20.70 19.71
N HIS A 171 -10.75 -20.90 19.85
CA HIS A 171 -11.31 -21.87 20.80
C HIS A 171 -10.90 -23.31 20.48
N GLN A 172 -10.87 -23.68 19.20
CA GLN A 172 -10.40 -25.01 18.76
C GLN A 172 -8.94 -25.24 19.13
N GLN A 173 -8.06 -24.26 18.89
CA GLN A 173 -6.63 -24.35 19.23
C GLN A 173 -6.37 -24.40 20.74
N GLN A 174 -7.17 -23.69 21.54
CA GLN A 174 -7.04 -23.72 23.00
C GLN A 174 -7.49 -25.04 23.62
N GLN A 175 -8.50 -25.71 23.03
CA GLN A 175 -8.91 -27.05 23.48
C GLN A 175 -7.81 -28.10 23.25
N GLU A 176 -6.98 -27.93 22.22
CA GLU A 176 -5.83 -28.80 21.95
C GLU A 176 -4.62 -28.49 22.86
N GLN A 177 -4.52 -27.29 23.46
CA GLN A 177 -3.35 -26.84 24.24
C GLN A 177 -3.64 -26.59 25.74
N HIS A 178 -4.56 -27.36 26.35
CA HIS A 178 -4.98 -27.22 27.76
C HIS A 178 -3.82 -27.44 28.78
N GLY A 179 -2.94 -26.46 28.95
CA GLY A 179 -1.79 -26.53 29.86
C GLY A 179 -1.02 -25.23 30.18
N THR A 180 -1.13 -24.14 29.39
CA THR A 180 -0.34 -22.90 29.66
C THR A 180 -1.14 -21.62 29.42
N GLY A 181 -1.38 -20.86 30.50
CA GLY A 181 -2.24 -19.66 30.53
C GLY A 181 -1.57 -18.39 30.02
N CYS A 182 -1.43 -18.25 28.70
CA CYS A 182 -1.10 -16.99 28.05
C CYS A 182 -2.21 -16.60 27.05
N ILE A 183 -2.54 -15.31 26.98
CA ILE A 183 -3.43 -14.77 25.93
C ILE A 183 -2.77 -15.10 24.60
N GLY A 184 -3.39 -16.00 23.84
CA GLY A 184 -2.87 -16.44 22.55
C GLY A 184 -2.72 -15.24 21.61
N GLN A 185 -1.61 -15.19 20.87
CA GLN A 185 -1.31 -14.14 19.90
C GLN A 185 -2.47 -13.86 18.92
N SER A 186 -3.30 -14.87 18.62
CA SER A 186 -4.52 -14.74 17.83
C SER A 186 -5.57 -13.81 18.44
N GLN A 187 -5.77 -13.85 19.77
CA GLN A 187 -6.73 -13.01 20.48
C GLN A 187 -6.31 -11.53 20.47
N LEU A 188 -5.01 -11.24 20.57
CA LEU A 188 -4.50 -9.87 20.47
C LEU A 188 -4.79 -9.27 19.09
N PHE A 189 -4.61 -10.04 18.01
CA PHE A 189 -4.93 -9.58 16.65
C PHE A 189 -6.41 -9.31 16.46
N VAL A 190 -7.28 -10.15 17.02
CA VAL A 190 -8.75 -9.95 17.00
C VAL A 190 -9.12 -8.64 17.69
N ILE A 191 -8.61 -8.40 18.90
CA ILE A 191 -8.88 -7.17 19.66
C ILE A 191 -8.39 -5.93 18.90
N LEU A 192 -7.16 -5.96 18.39
CA LEU A 192 -6.61 -4.85 17.62
C LEU A 192 -7.46 -4.55 16.38
N ALA A 193 -7.90 -5.58 15.66
CA ALA A 193 -8.74 -5.44 14.49
C ALA A 193 -10.12 -4.85 14.81
N LEU A 194 -10.72 -5.20 15.95
CA LEU A 194 -11.97 -4.58 16.43
C LEU A 194 -11.78 -3.09 16.70
N ILE A 195 -10.70 -2.71 17.38
CA ILE A 195 -10.37 -1.31 17.66
C ILE A 195 -10.18 -0.55 16.34
N CYS A 196 -9.42 -1.10 15.39
CA CYS A 196 -9.24 -0.49 14.06
C CYS A 196 -10.57 -0.31 13.32
N CYS A 197 -11.47 -1.30 13.35
CA CYS A 197 -12.79 -1.18 12.73
C CYS A 197 -13.63 -0.08 13.39
N ALA A 198 -13.66 -0.01 14.73
CA ALA A 198 -14.41 1.01 15.46
C ALA A 198 -13.90 2.43 15.15
N ILE A 199 -12.58 2.63 15.12
CA ILE A 199 -11.96 3.90 14.73
C ILE A 199 -12.33 4.26 13.30
N ALA A 200 -12.24 3.30 12.37
CA ALA A 200 -12.56 3.53 10.97
C ALA A 200 -13.99 3.97 10.75
N VAL A 201 -14.96 3.27 11.35
CA VAL A 201 -16.38 3.66 11.31
C VAL A 201 -16.58 5.03 11.91
N SER A 202 -15.97 5.32 13.07
CA SER A 202 -16.09 6.63 13.73
C SER A 202 -15.58 7.76 12.85
N ILE A 203 -14.40 7.61 12.24
CA ILE A 203 -13.80 8.59 11.32
C ILE A 203 -14.66 8.75 10.06
N SER A 204 -15.15 7.65 9.48
CA SER A 204 -16.01 7.71 8.30
C SER A 204 -17.31 8.47 8.58
N LEU A 205 -17.95 8.24 9.73
CA LEU A 205 -19.13 8.99 10.13
C LEU A 205 -18.81 10.47 10.34
N LEU A 206 -17.68 10.79 10.98
CA LEU A 206 -17.24 12.18 11.13
C LEU A 206 -17.04 12.87 9.78
N ILE A 207 -16.40 12.22 8.80
CA ILE A 207 -16.21 12.80 7.45
C ILE A 207 -17.55 12.99 6.72
N ILE A 208 -18.49 12.06 6.90
CA ILE A 208 -19.79 12.12 6.21
C ILE A 208 -20.68 13.25 6.77
N PHE A 209 -20.55 13.57 8.05
CA PHE A 209 -21.41 14.56 8.73
C PHE A 209 -20.72 15.88 9.10
N ALA A 210 -19.45 16.07 8.74
CA ALA A 210 -18.70 17.32 8.90
C ALA A 210 -18.92 18.28 7.72
#